data_AF-A0A951HPA4-F1
#
_entry.id   AF-A0A951HPA4-F1
#
_cell.length_a   1.000
_cell.length_b   1.000
_cell.length_c   1.000
_cell.angle_alpha   90.00
_cell.angle_beta   90.00
_cell.angle_gamma   90.00
#
_symmetry.space_group_name_H-M   'P 1'
#
loop_
_entity.id
_entity.type
_entity.pdbx_description
1 polymer ?
#
loop_
_entity_poly.entity_id
_entity_poly.type
_entity_poly.pdbx_seq_one_letter_code
_entity_poly.pdbx_strand_id
1 'polypeptide(L)'
;MWKPPLLALLLLSPAPPAGGGGRDALMDEIERKVVLPDGARPLRDYGRNYALAGRGIVRGTYLLPLPPRDPASGCAVMLPDLTSRPCTRKEVRQSVAAEAALTAAQTRAGTRRWFDDPRRLPRIFDGGCAQVTVEYDVAAHHVLAVACNGDA
;
A
#
# COMPACT_ATOMS: atom_id res chain seq x y z
N MET A 1 33.33 -4.36 61.44
CA MET A 1 33.27 -4.89 60.05
C MET A 1 31.79 -5.00 59.67
N TRP A 2 31.25 -4.06 58.90
CA TRP A 2 29.82 -3.96 58.57
C TRP A 2 29.62 -4.26 57.07
N LYS A 3 28.83 -5.27 56.70
CA LYS A 3 28.41 -5.54 55.32
C LYS A 3 27.10 -4.80 55.01
N PRO A 4 26.99 -4.02 53.93
CA PRO A 4 25.71 -3.44 53.53
C PRO A 4 24.84 -4.50 52.80
N PRO A 5 23.50 -4.36 52.83
CA PRO A 5 22.61 -5.24 52.09
C PRO A 5 22.52 -4.79 50.62
N LEU A 6 22.63 -5.76 49.71
CA LEU A 6 22.35 -5.59 48.28
C LEU A 6 20.84 -5.48 48.07
N LEU A 7 20.36 -4.27 47.76
CA LEU A 7 19.04 -4.07 47.16
C LEU A 7 19.09 -4.55 45.70
N ALA A 8 18.38 -5.63 45.40
CA ALA A 8 18.13 -6.08 44.04
C ALA A 8 17.07 -5.17 43.40
N LEU A 9 17.47 -4.31 42.46
CA LEU A 9 16.53 -3.64 41.56
C LEU A 9 15.96 -4.67 40.57
N LEU A 10 14.68 -4.98 40.72
CA LEU A 10 13.88 -5.68 39.71
C LEU A 10 13.67 -4.73 38.51
N LEU A 11 14.38 -5.00 37.41
CA LEU A 11 14.16 -4.36 36.13
C LEU A 11 12.83 -4.87 35.54
N LEU A 12 11.78 -4.06 35.62
CA LEU A 12 10.58 -4.27 34.81
C LEU A 12 10.97 -4.04 33.33
N SER A 13 11.17 -5.12 32.59
CA SER A 13 11.25 -5.06 31.12
C SER A 13 9.84 -4.79 30.57
N PRO A 14 9.62 -3.69 29.83
CA PRO A 14 8.37 -3.48 29.11
C PRO A 14 8.27 -4.52 27.99
N ALA A 15 7.22 -5.33 28.02
CA ALA A 15 6.90 -6.26 26.93
C ALA A 15 6.61 -5.45 25.64
N PRO A 16 7.14 -5.87 24.47
CA PRO A 16 6.82 -5.20 23.21
C PRO A 16 5.32 -5.36 22.90
N PRO A 17 4.70 -4.36 22.23
CA PRO A 17 3.28 -4.42 21.91
C PRO A 17 2.99 -5.61 20.99
N ALA A 18 2.18 -6.54 21.49
CA ALA A 18 1.71 -7.71 20.75
C ALA A 18 0.70 -7.26 19.68
N GLY A 19 1.02 -7.48 18.40
CA GLY A 19 0.05 -7.37 17.30
C GLY A 19 0.63 -7.02 15.92
N GLY A 20 1.75 -6.29 15.84
CA GLY A 20 2.33 -5.83 14.57
C GLY A 20 3.51 -6.65 14.04
N GLY A 21 4.38 -7.13 14.94
CA GLY A 21 5.69 -7.69 14.57
C GLY A 21 5.64 -8.91 13.63
N GLY A 22 4.62 -9.77 13.76
CA GLY A 22 4.47 -10.93 12.87
C GLY A 22 4.11 -10.53 11.43
N ARG A 23 3.27 -9.51 11.26
CA ARG A 23 2.91 -9.00 9.93
C ARG A 23 4.09 -8.28 9.29
N ASP A 24 4.81 -7.48 10.06
CA ASP A 24 6.00 -6.77 9.57
C ASP A 24 7.10 -7.74 9.11
N ALA A 25 7.41 -8.77 9.90
CA ALA A 25 8.40 -9.78 9.54
C ALA A 25 8.00 -10.56 8.27
N LEU A 26 6.72 -10.87 8.10
CA LEU A 26 6.20 -11.51 6.90
C LEU A 26 6.30 -10.59 5.66
N MET A 27 5.96 -9.31 5.80
CA MET A 27 6.15 -8.33 4.73
C MET A 27 7.63 -8.18 4.35
N ASP A 28 8.53 -8.13 5.34
CA ASP A 28 9.97 -8.09 5.10
C ASP A 28 10.46 -9.33 4.34
N GLU A 29 9.93 -10.51 4.68
CA GLU A 29 10.28 -11.75 3.99
C GLU A 29 9.82 -11.75 2.53
N ILE A 30 8.57 -11.36 2.27
CA ILE A 30 8.02 -11.25 0.91
C ILE A 30 8.87 -10.27 0.10
N GLU A 31 9.14 -9.07 0.63
CA GLU A 31 9.89 -8.01 -0.08
C GLU A 31 11.34 -8.41 -0.41
N ARG A 32 11.97 -9.31 0.38
CA ARG A 32 13.29 -9.87 0.06
C ARG A 32 13.27 -10.92 -1.05
N LYS A 33 12.14 -11.61 -1.24
CA LYS A 33 12.00 -12.73 -2.19
C LYS A 33 11.38 -12.32 -3.51
N VAL A 34 10.66 -11.20 -3.55
CA VAL A 34 10.05 -10.70 -4.78
C VAL A 34 11.11 -10.23 -5.75
N VAL A 35 11.07 -10.77 -6.96
CA VAL A 35 11.75 -10.22 -8.14
C VAL A 35 10.68 -9.51 -8.96
N LEU A 36 10.85 -8.20 -9.18
CA LEU A 36 9.90 -7.42 -9.96
C LEU A 36 10.05 -7.71 -11.46
N PRO A 37 8.93 -7.75 -12.21
CA PRO A 37 8.95 -8.00 -13.65
C PRO A 37 9.60 -6.83 -14.42
N ASP A 38 9.98 -7.10 -15.67
CA ASP A 38 10.49 -6.07 -16.57
C ASP A 38 9.48 -4.93 -16.74
N GLY A 39 9.98 -3.70 -16.80
CA GLY A 39 9.13 -2.49 -16.88
C GLY A 39 8.58 -2.00 -15.53
N ALA A 40 8.72 -2.78 -14.45
CA ALA A 40 8.44 -2.30 -13.11
C ALA A 40 9.49 -1.27 -12.64
N ARG A 41 9.06 -0.36 -11.76
CA ARG A 41 9.94 0.58 -11.08
C ARG A 41 10.66 -0.13 -9.92
N PRO A 42 11.67 0.49 -9.28
CA PRO A 42 12.21 -0.04 -8.03
C PRO A 42 11.12 -0.17 -6.95
N LEU A 43 11.20 -1.20 -6.10
CA LEU A 43 10.20 -1.49 -5.06
C LEU A 43 9.89 -0.30 -4.13
N ARG A 44 10.88 0.57 -3.89
CA ARG A 44 10.73 1.79 -3.07
C ARG A 44 9.82 2.85 -3.68
N ASP A 45 9.56 2.80 -4.98
CA ASP A 45 8.70 3.77 -5.67
C ASP A 45 7.21 3.41 -5.48
N TYR A 46 6.93 2.18 -5.04
CA TYR A 46 5.57 1.70 -4.80
C TYR A 46 5.13 1.93 -3.35
N GLY A 47 3.85 2.21 -3.18
CA GLY A 47 3.13 1.92 -1.94
C GLY A 47 2.72 0.44 -1.93
N ARG A 48 3.12 -0.28 -0.88
CA ARG A 48 2.98 -1.75 -0.83
C ARG A 48 1.83 -2.16 0.07
N ASN A 49 0.82 -2.81 -0.48
CA ASN A 49 -0.43 -3.13 0.21
C ASN A 49 -0.55 -4.65 0.33
N TYR A 50 -0.83 -5.16 1.52
CA TYR A 50 -0.86 -6.60 1.78
C TYR A 50 -2.17 -7.00 2.44
N ALA A 51 -2.67 -8.20 2.13
CA ALA A 51 -3.79 -8.81 2.82
C ALA A 51 -3.70 -10.33 2.75
N LEU A 52 -4.34 -11.03 3.69
CA LEU A 52 -4.50 -12.47 3.61
C LEU A 52 -5.62 -12.81 2.61
N ALA A 53 -5.28 -13.48 1.51
CA ALA A 53 -6.22 -13.86 0.44
C ALA A 53 -6.93 -15.21 0.70
N GLY A 54 -6.56 -15.91 1.77
CA GLY A 54 -7.12 -17.20 2.17
C GLY A 54 -6.14 -18.36 1.99
N ARG A 55 -6.37 -19.48 2.68
CA ARG A 55 -5.52 -20.70 2.63
C ARG A 55 -4.02 -20.45 2.87
N GLY A 56 -3.68 -19.48 3.72
CA GLY A 56 -2.28 -19.12 3.97
C GLY A 56 -1.60 -18.34 2.84
N ILE A 57 -2.36 -17.85 1.85
CA ILE A 57 -1.83 -17.00 0.79
C ILE A 57 -1.93 -15.53 1.19
N VAL A 58 -0.82 -14.80 1.12
CA VAL A 58 -0.79 -13.35 1.18
C VAL A 58 -0.82 -12.80 -0.24
N ARG A 59 -1.72 -11.85 -0.49
CA ARG A 59 -1.72 -11.05 -1.72
C ARG A 59 -1.14 -9.69 -1.44
N GLY A 60 -0.10 -9.35 -2.20
CA GLY A 60 0.47 -8.02 -2.30
C GLY A 60 -0.10 -7.27 -3.51
N THR A 61 -0.37 -5.98 -3.35
CA THR A 61 -0.60 -5.06 -4.45
C THR A 61 0.27 -3.83 -4.28
N TYR A 62 1.27 -3.73 -5.15
CA TYR A 62 2.24 -2.64 -5.18
C TYR A 62 1.76 -1.63 -6.19
N LEU A 63 1.45 -0.42 -5.74
CA LEU A 63 0.88 0.62 -6.58
C LEU A 63 1.79 1.85 -6.57
N LEU A 64 2.14 2.35 -7.74
CA LEU A 64 2.79 3.66 -7.85
C LEU A 64 1.80 4.73 -7.41
N PRO A 65 2.12 5.54 -6.39
CA PRO A 65 1.21 6.60 -5.97
C PRO A 65 0.96 7.58 -7.11
N LEU A 66 -0.30 7.96 -7.30
CA LEU A 66 -0.64 8.99 -8.26
C LEU A 66 -0.10 10.33 -7.74
N PRO A 67 0.59 11.11 -8.58
CA PRO A 67 0.93 12.47 -8.21
C PRO A 67 -0.37 13.28 -8.04
N PRO A 68 -0.39 14.30 -7.17
CA PRO A 68 -1.47 15.27 -7.15
C PRO A 68 -1.63 15.84 -8.56
N ARG A 69 -2.86 15.89 -9.08
CA ARG A 69 -3.14 16.61 -10.32
C ARG A 69 -3.00 18.10 -10.10
N ASP A 70 -2.58 18.80 -11.14
CA ASP A 70 -2.57 20.26 -11.15
C ASP A 70 -4.02 20.77 -11.06
N PRO A 71 -4.40 21.56 -10.05
CA PRO A 71 -5.73 22.17 -9.97
C PRO A 71 -6.07 23.06 -11.18
N ALA A 72 -5.07 23.52 -11.93
CA ALA A 72 -5.23 24.28 -13.17
C ALA A 72 -5.44 23.39 -14.41
N SER A 73 -5.26 22.07 -14.29
CA SER A 73 -5.66 21.14 -15.37
C SER A 73 -7.18 21.23 -15.54
N GLY A 74 -7.59 21.63 -16.74
CA GLY A 74 -8.96 22.09 -17.01
C GLY A 74 -10.03 21.08 -16.59
N CYS A 75 -11.14 21.60 -16.06
CA CYS A 75 -12.32 20.82 -15.70
C CYS A 75 -13.45 21.15 -16.68
N ALA A 76 -14.05 20.12 -17.29
CA ALA A 76 -15.19 20.24 -18.17
C ALA A 76 -16.29 19.25 -17.77
N VAL A 77 -17.54 19.69 -17.89
CA VAL A 77 -18.73 18.86 -17.67
C VAL A 77 -19.36 18.54 -19.01
N MET A 78 -19.53 17.24 -19.29
CA MET A 78 -20.29 16.75 -20.43
C MET A 78 -21.78 16.95 -20.19
N LEU A 79 -22.47 17.55 -21.15
CA LEU A 79 -23.90 17.79 -21.14
C LEU A 79 -24.66 16.67 -21.89
N PRO A 80 -25.99 16.54 -21.70
CA PRO A 80 -26.78 15.48 -22.35
C PRO A 80 -26.77 15.52 -23.88
N ASP A 81 -26.51 16.68 -24.47
CA ASP A 81 -26.37 16.89 -25.91
C ASP A 81 -24.94 16.60 -26.42
N LEU A 82 -24.09 15.98 -25.59
CA LEU A 82 -22.69 15.67 -25.86
C LEU A 82 -21.79 16.89 -26.05
N THR A 83 -22.27 18.09 -25.73
CA THR A 83 -21.43 19.28 -25.65
C THR A 83 -20.75 19.35 -24.28
N SER A 84 -19.73 20.21 -24.16
CA SER A 84 -19.03 20.43 -22.89
C SER A 84 -19.14 21.88 -22.46
N ARG A 85 -19.28 22.10 -21.15
CA ARG A 85 -19.11 23.43 -20.53
C ARG A 85 -17.93 23.43 -19.56
N PRO A 86 -17.32 24.60 -19.29
CA PRO A 86 -16.39 24.74 -18.18
C PRO A 86 -17.06 24.39 -16.85
N CYS A 87 -16.27 23.85 -15.91
CA CYS A 87 -16.72 23.67 -14.54
C CYS A 87 -16.93 25.01 -13.83
N THR A 88 -17.90 25.05 -12.94
CA THR A 88 -18.07 26.15 -11.98
C THR A 88 -16.96 26.12 -10.93
N ARG A 89 -16.72 27.25 -10.25
CA ARG A 89 -15.76 27.29 -9.13
C ARG A 89 -16.07 26.29 -8.02
N LYS A 90 -17.36 25.96 -7.82
CA LYS A 90 -17.78 24.97 -6.82
C LYS A 90 -17.37 23.56 -7.26
N GLU A 91 -17.66 23.19 -8.50
CA GLU A 91 -17.28 21.89 -9.09
C GLU A 91 -15.76 21.70 -9.07
N VAL A 92 -14.98 22.73 -9.43
CA VAL A 92 -13.51 22.69 -9.35
C VAL A 92 -13.05 22.40 -7.92
N ARG A 93 -13.57 23.13 -6.92
CA ARG A 93 -13.19 22.88 -5.51
C ARG A 93 -13.55 21.48 -5.05
N GLN A 94 -14.70 20.97 -5.47
CA GLN A 94 -15.12 19.60 -5.15
C GLN A 94 -14.20 18.56 -5.79
N SER A 95 -13.81 18.77 -7.05
CA SER A 95 -12.85 17.90 -7.75
C SER A 95 -11.50 17.88 -7.04
N VAL A 96 -10.94 19.06 -6.73
CA VAL A 96 -9.65 19.19 -6.02
C VAL A 96 -9.71 18.52 -4.65
N ALA A 97 -10.80 18.71 -3.90
CA ALA A 97 -10.96 18.07 -2.59
C ALA A 97 -11.06 16.53 -2.71
N ALA A 98 -11.79 16.03 -3.71
CA ALA A 98 -11.89 14.60 -3.97
C ALA A 98 -10.54 13.98 -4.37
N GLU A 99 -9.78 14.63 -5.23
CA GLU A 99 -8.44 14.18 -5.65
C GLU A 99 -7.44 14.20 -4.48
N ALA A 100 -7.49 15.23 -3.64
CA ALA A 100 -6.67 15.29 -2.43
C ALA A 100 -7.00 14.14 -1.46
N ALA A 101 -8.30 13.83 -1.28
CA ALA A 101 -8.72 12.71 -0.44
C ALA A 101 -8.27 11.36 -1.01
N LEU A 102 -8.36 11.15 -2.33
CA LEU A 102 -7.86 9.95 -2.99
C LEU A 102 -6.34 9.81 -2.81
N THR A 103 -5.59 10.89 -3.01
CA THR A 103 -4.13 10.90 -2.83
C THR A 103 -3.75 10.60 -1.38
N ALA A 104 -4.46 11.17 -0.42
CA ALA A 104 -4.21 10.94 1.01
C ALA A 104 -4.52 9.50 1.45
N ALA A 105 -5.49 8.85 0.81
CA ALA A 105 -5.87 7.47 1.12
C ALA A 105 -4.83 6.43 0.62
N GLN A 106 -4.03 6.79 -0.39
CA GLN A 106 -3.02 5.91 -0.96
C GLN A 106 -1.91 5.56 0.05
N THR A 107 -1.34 4.37 -0.12
CA THR A 107 -0.10 4.02 0.57
C THR A 107 1.03 4.76 -0.14
N ARG A 108 1.79 5.56 0.61
CA ARG A 108 2.89 6.37 0.06
C ARG A 108 4.00 5.49 -0.49
N ALA A 109 4.73 6.01 -1.48
CA ALA A 109 5.93 5.36 -1.98
C ALA A 109 6.89 5.08 -0.83
N GLY A 110 7.49 3.89 -0.84
CA GLY A 110 8.45 3.47 0.17
C GLY A 110 7.80 2.95 1.46
N THR A 111 6.48 3.09 1.63
CA THR A 111 5.77 2.58 2.80
C THR A 111 4.91 1.37 2.47
N ARG A 112 4.43 0.71 3.52
CA ARG A 112 3.57 -0.46 3.43
C ARG A 112 2.35 -0.37 4.33
N ARG A 113 1.30 -1.08 3.96
CA ARG A 113 0.04 -1.17 4.70
C ARG A 113 -0.53 -2.57 4.65
N TRP A 114 -0.93 -3.10 5.80
CA TRP A 114 -1.72 -4.33 5.89
C TRP A 114 -3.21 -4.00 5.91
N PHE A 115 -4.00 -4.76 5.15
CA PHE A 115 -5.45 -4.69 5.09
C PHE A 115 -6.04 -5.98 5.66
N ASP A 116 -7.13 -5.85 6.42
CA ASP A 116 -7.79 -7.01 7.02
C ASP A 116 -8.65 -7.80 6.01
N ASP A 117 -8.92 -7.24 4.83
CA ASP A 117 -9.70 -7.86 3.77
C ASP A 117 -9.01 -7.66 2.41
N PRO A 118 -8.71 -8.74 1.66
CA PRO A 118 -8.07 -8.66 0.35
C PRO A 118 -8.90 -7.90 -0.69
N ARG A 119 -10.22 -7.80 -0.52
CA ARG A 119 -11.11 -7.02 -1.41
C ARG A 119 -10.89 -5.50 -1.27
N ARG A 120 -10.22 -5.07 -0.21
CA ARG A 120 -9.87 -3.66 0.05
C ARG A 120 -8.49 -3.28 -0.49
N LEU A 121 -7.73 -4.24 -1.05
CA LEU A 121 -6.49 -3.92 -1.73
C LEU A 121 -6.76 -2.95 -2.89
N PRO A 122 -5.93 -1.91 -3.04
CA PRO A 122 -6.11 -0.94 -4.10
C PRO A 122 -5.91 -1.63 -5.45
N ARG A 123 -6.75 -1.28 -6.42
CA ARG A 123 -6.70 -1.80 -7.78
C ARG A 123 -6.89 -0.66 -8.77
N ILE A 124 -6.09 -0.65 -9.83
CA ILE A 124 -6.29 0.16 -11.01
C ILE A 124 -6.64 -0.75 -12.19
N PHE A 125 -7.27 -0.15 -13.20
CA PHE A 125 -7.50 -0.78 -14.49
C PHE A 125 -6.47 -0.25 -15.47
N ASP A 126 -5.97 -1.10 -16.36
CA ASP A 126 -5.03 -0.76 -17.42
C ASP A 126 -3.77 0.00 -16.92
N GLY A 127 -3.16 -0.56 -15.88
CA GLY A 127 -2.02 0.05 -15.20
C GLY A 127 -0.65 -0.40 -15.69
N GLY A 128 -0.56 -1.54 -16.39
CA GLY A 128 0.72 -2.22 -16.61
C GLY A 128 1.47 -2.37 -15.29
N CYS A 129 2.77 -2.08 -15.28
CA CYS A 129 3.59 -2.17 -14.07
C CYS A 129 3.44 -0.98 -13.11
N ALA A 130 2.51 -0.04 -13.36
CA ALA A 130 2.09 0.91 -12.32
C ALA A 130 1.37 0.21 -11.16
N GLN A 131 0.83 -0.99 -11.41
CA GLN A 131 0.40 -1.92 -10.39
C GLN A 131 1.06 -3.28 -10.60
N VAL A 132 1.73 -3.79 -9.56
CA VAL A 132 2.24 -5.17 -9.53
C VAL A 132 1.47 -5.96 -8.48
N THR A 133 1.00 -7.14 -8.85
CA THR A 133 0.38 -8.10 -7.93
C THR A 133 1.37 -9.18 -7.55
N VAL A 134 1.43 -9.51 -6.27
CA VAL A 134 2.28 -10.57 -5.70
C VAL A 134 1.36 -11.57 -5.00
N GLU A 135 1.60 -12.86 -5.20
CA GLU A 135 1.00 -13.92 -4.39
C GLU A 135 2.10 -14.71 -3.68
N TYR A 136 1.91 -14.94 -2.39
CA TYR A 136 2.90 -15.58 -1.53
C TYR A 136 2.27 -16.65 -0.66
N ASP A 137 2.83 -17.85 -0.69
CA ASP A 137 2.46 -18.93 0.21
C ASP A 137 3.26 -18.84 1.51
N VAL A 138 2.55 -18.61 2.62
CA VAL A 138 3.16 -18.45 3.94
C VAL A 138 3.77 -19.76 4.45
N ALA A 139 3.12 -20.90 4.21
CA ALA A 139 3.59 -22.19 4.73
C ALA A 139 4.81 -22.69 3.94
N ALA A 140 4.78 -22.53 2.62
CA ALA A 140 5.88 -22.90 1.74
C ALA A 140 7.02 -21.86 1.73
N HIS A 141 6.81 -20.69 2.34
CA HIS A 141 7.73 -19.56 2.30
C HIS A 141 8.16 -19.20 0.87
N HIS A 142 7.21 -19.16 -0.06
CA HIS A 142 7.48 -19.08 -1.50
C HIS A 142 6.60 -18.05 -2.21
N VAL A 143 7.20 -17.29 -3.13
CA VAL A 143 6.48 -16.39 -4.03
C VAL A 143 5.87 -17.24 -5.14
N LEU A 144 4.54 -17.29 -5.20
CA LEU A 144 3.80 -18.06 -6.19
C LEU A 144 3.70 -17.33 -7.53
N ALA A 145 3.48 -16.01 -7.50
CA ALA A 145 3.31 -15.20 -8.69
C ALA A 145 3.72 -13.75 -8.43
N VAL A 146 4.28 -13.11 -9.48
CA VAL A 146 4.50 -11.67 -9.56
C VAL A 146 4.15 -11.23 -10.99
N ALA A 147 3.20 -10.31 -11.15
CA ALA A 147 2.74 -9.89 -12.48
C ALA A 147 2.35 -8.40 -12.49
N CYS A 148 2.55 -7.75 -13.64
CA CYS A 148 2.02 -6.42 -13.88
C CYS A 148 0.51 -6.49 -14.16
N ASN A 149 -0.20 -5.40 -13.91
CA ASN A 149 -1.65 -5.36 -14.15
C ASN A 149 -1.95 -5.47 -15.65
N GLY A 150 -2.70 -6.50 -16.03
CA GLY A 150 -3.03 -6.80 -17.42
C GLY A 150 -2.26 -7.99 -18.00
N ASP A 151 -1.20 -8.43 -17.33
CA ASP A 151 -0.49 -9.65 -17.68
C ASP A 151 -1.24 -10.85 -17.06
N ALA A 152 -1.76 -11.73 -17.91
CA ALA A 152 -2.43 -12.97 -17.54
C ALA A 152 -1.63 -14.17 -18.04
#